data_AF-A0A511HDP6-F1
#
_entry.id   AF-A0A511HDP6-F1
#
_cell.length_a   1.000
_cell.length_b   1.000
_cell.length_c   1.000
_cell.angle_alpha   90.00
_cell.angle_beta   90.00
_cell.angle_gamma   90.00
#
_symmetry.space_group_name_H-M   'P 1'
#
loop_
_entity.id
_entity.type
_entity.pdbx_description
1 polymer ?
#
loop_
_entity_poly.entity_id
_entity_poly.type
_entity_poly.pdbx_seq_one_letter_code
_entity_poly.pdbx_strand_id
1 'polypeptide(L)'
;MRRTSARPAPAPVSAAARLICIAGPKDGEEFALSEEEYVIGRATDNAICIPDTSVSRKHVMVRKSGAGWAVSDLGSGNGTLINGDAINEETPLANGDVITLGDTELRFEDVANSTMMVGAPAPGPRPRPAASGSRGAVPPRPGPRVEGGRVRSARATAATAPTPEELKKKKLIKLGVAGAVVVLFAGLGVVRMNVQKQQAVAAEEARQGKNHRERLGSLFQDAKNLVREGKWVEAKAKLEELQSEAPEYPGVADYLGHAAREIPVQEKLTAAKEALAKKELGKAGTLLASAGESQFLYEQVNSTKRALSEAADTRTREARKLLDENQLDMAKAITEDILVAFPEHRDAKLINEQAAQAIIVRDTPRPVVQGPAPKPWEPAVDRFRDGDMSGAVAILNACMARTPQCKKVLGQVTEFGNLYKRLEDLDARGLSKLMSLDKDITGGRPSKMARNAGTRAATIFYKGATAAKAAGQWSRAMDYSRKALQADPGHAGATNIISELKAKAKDVYLQAYSLKDGSPEEALPKFKDVVAMTPPDDEYHEKAKTWVEKLSR
;
A
#
# COMPACT_ATOMS: atom_id res chain seq x y z
N MET A 1 38.90 -5.50 -61.51
CA MET A 1 39.21 -6.93 -61.28
C MET A 1 40.13 -7.04 -60.06
N ARG A 2 39.95 -8.02 -59.18
CA ARG A 2 40.87 -8.23 -58.04
C ARG A 2 42.17 -8.86 -58.54
N ARG A 3 43.34 -8.32 -58.16
CA ARG A 3 44.60 -9.06 -58.13
C ARG A 3 44.90 -9.41 -56.69
N THR A 4 45.15 -10.68 -56.43
CA THR A 4 45.72 -11.16 -55.16
C THR A 4 47.24 -10.99 -55.18
N SER A 5 47.80 -10.47 -54.11
CA SER A 5 49.24 -10.45 -53.84
C SER A 5 49.44 -10.97 -52.42
N ALA A 6 50.29 -11.99 -52.24
CA ALA A 6 50.43 -12.70 -50.97
C ALA A 6 51.06 -11.82 -49.88
N ARG A 7 50.58 -11.99 -48.63
CA ARG A 7 51.25 -11.50 -47.42
C ARG A 7 52.54 -12.33 -47.24
N PRO A 8 53.71 -11.73 -46.93
CA PRO A 8 54.93 -12.49 -46.69
C PRO A 8 54.81 -13.36 -45.44
N ALA A 9 55.57 -14.46 -45.38
CA ALA A 9 55.66 -15.29 -44.19
C ALA A 9 56.20 -14.47 -43.01
N PRO A 10 55.66 -14.62 -41.79
CA PRO A 10 56.12 -13.87 -40.63
C PRO A 10 57.55 -14.28 -40.24
N ALA A 11 58.35 -13.28 -39.88
CA ALA A 11 59.61 -13.47 -39.17
C ALA A 11 59.38 -14.16 -37.80
N PRO A 12 60.39 -14.82 -37.20
CA PRO A 12 60.22 -15.50 -35.91
C PRO A 12 59.72 -14.54 -34.83
N VAL A 13 58.50 -14.79 -34.34
CA VAL A 13 57.81 -13.96 -33.35
C VAL A 13 58.39 -14.15 -31.95
N SER A 14 59.41 -13.35 -31.64
CA SER A 14 59.75 -13.00 -30.26
C SER A 14 58.90 -11.81 -29.80
N ALA A 15 58.61 -11.75 -28.50
CA ALA A 15 57.71 -10.79 -27.84
C ALA A 15 56.23 -10.88 -28.29
N ALA A 16 55.48 -11.78 -27.65
CA ALA A 16 54.02 -11.75 -27.59
C ALA A 16 53.56 -11.14 -26.26
N ALA A 17 52.40 -10.48 -26.26
CA ALA A 17 51.75 -10.02 -25.03
C ALA A 17 51.06 -11.18 -24.29
N ARG A 18 50.75 -11.00 -23.00
CA ARG A 18 50.08 -12.00 -22.17
C ARG A 18 49.18 -11.38 -21.11
N LEU A 19 48.22 -12.17 -20.64
CA LEU A 19 47.48 -11.95 -19.39
C LEU A 19 47.94 -12.98 -18.37
N ILE A 20 48.22 -12.54 -17.14
CA ILE A 20 48.60 -13.40 -16.02
C ILE A 20 47.51 -13.29 -14.96
N CYS A 21 46.88 -14.41 -14.59
CA CYS A 21 45.94 -14.44 -13.49
C CYS A 21 46.69 -14.24 -12.15
N ILE A 22 46.31 -13.23 -11.36
CA ILE A 22 46.95 -12.88 -10.09
C ILE A 22 46.00 -12.96 -8.88
N ALA A 23 44.70 -13.13 -9.13
CA ALA A 23 43.69 -13.52 -8.15
C ALA A 23 42.54 -14.25 -8.87
N GLY A 24 41.77 -15.06 -8.14
CA GLY A 24 40.63 -15.81 -8.67
C GLY A 24 40.92 -17.30 -8.96
N PRO A 25 39.97 -18.06 -9.54
CA PRO A 25 40.05 -19.53 -9.65
C PRO A 25 41.17 -20.10 -10.54
N LYS A 26 41.92 -19.24 -11.21
CA LYS A 26 43.03 -19.58 -12.12
C LYS A 26 44.34 -18.87 -11.76
N ASP A 27 44.49 -18.39 -10.52
CA ASP A 27 45.71 -17.74 -10.03
C ASP A 27 47.00 -18.50 -10.44
N GLY A 28 47.96 -17.74 -11.00
CA GLY A 28 49.21 -18.26 -11.55
C GLY A 28 49.14 -18.84 -12.97
N GLU A 29 47.99 -18.83 -13.65
CA GLU A 29 47.87 -19.23 -15.06
C GLU A 29 48.19 -18.05 -16.00
N GLU A 30 49.05 -18.29 -17.00
CA GLU A 30 49.41 -17.32 -18.05
C GLU A 30 48.70 -17.65 -19.38
N PHE A 31 48.09 -16.63 -19.99
CA PHE A 31 47.44 -16.69 -21.30
C PHE A 31 48.23 -15.86 -22.31
N ALA A 32 48.89 -16.52 -23.26
CA ALA A 32 49.59 -15.84 -24.35
C ALA A 32 48.59 -15.27 -25.38
N LEU A 33 48.73 -13.98 -25.68
CA LEU A 33 47.88 -13.28 -26.65
C LEU A 33 48.53 -13.33 -28.05
N SER A 34 48.37 -14.47 -28.71
CA SER A 34 48.89 -14.76 -30.06
C SER A 34 47.95 -14.36 -31.20
N GLU A 35 46.64 -14.28 -30.95
CA GLU A 35 45.60 -13.90 -31.92
C GLU A 35 45.27 -12.39 -31.82
N GLU A 36 44.34 -11.90 -32.64
CA GLU A 36 43.99 -10.46 -32.69
C GLU A 36 42.85 -10.08 -31.72
N GLU A 37 42.09 -11.04 -31.20
CA GLU A 37 40.94 -10.82 -30.29
C GLU A 37 40.76 -12.00 -29.32
N TYR A 38 40.47 -11.70 -28.05
CA TYR A 38 40.23 -12.68 -26.98
C TYR A 38 38.99 -12.30 -26.18
N VAL A 39 37.95 -13.14 -26.23
CA VAL A 39 36.82 -13.04 -25.30
C VAL A 39 37.13 -13.81 -24.02
N ILE A 40 36.87 -13.17 -22.88
CA ILE A 40 37.15 -13.65 -21.54
C ILE A 40 35.84 -13.71 -20.74
N GLY A 41 35.63 -14.81 -20.00
CA GLY A 41 34.43 -14.97 -19.17
C GLY A 41 34.25 -16.41 -18.67
N ARG A 42 33.17 -16.68 -17.92
CA ARG A 42 32.92 -18.01 -17.32
C ARG A 42 32.40 -19.07 -18.29
N ALA A 43 31.88 -18.70 -19.44
CA ALA A 43 31.41 -19.70 -20.41
C ALA A 43 32.61 -20.44 -21.04
N THR A 44 32.46 -21.75 -21.23
CA THR A 44 33.52 -22.65 -21.72
C THR A 44 33.77 -22.53 -23.23
N ASP A 45 33.00 -21.70 -23.94
CA ASP A 45 33.20 -21.34 -25.35
C ASP A 45 34.04 -20.06 -25.54
N ASN A 46 34.52 -19.45 -24.45
CA ASN A 46 35.42 -18.30 -24.50
C ASN A 46 36.88 -18.71 -24.77
N ALA A 47 37.64 -17.84 -25.44
CA ALA A 47 39.08 -18.02 -25.67
C ALA A 47 39.86 -18.09 -24.35
N ILE A 48 39.45 -17.32 -23.33
CA ILE A 48 39.94 -17.44 -21.96
C ILE A 48 38.75 -17.72 -21.03
N CYS A 49 38.56 -19.00 -20.70
CA CYS A 49 37.55 -19.43 -19.73
C CYS A 49 38.04 -19.21 -18.29
N ILE A 50 37.34 -18.37 -17.53
CA ILE A 50 37.57 -18.09 -16.11
C ILE A 50 36.39 -18.66 -15.30
N PRO A 51 36.51 -19.81 -14.63
CA PRO A 51 35.38 -20.53 -14.02
C PRO A 51 34.90 -19.93 -12.68
N ASP A 52 34.71 -18.61 -12.65
CA ASP A 52 34.36 -17.81 -11.48
C ASP A 52 32.87 -17.40 -11.53
N THR A 53 32.12 -17.63 -10.46
CA THR A 53 30.68 -17.30 -10.40
C THR A 53 30.40 -15.80 -10.50
N SER A 54 31.33 -14.96 -10.06
CA SER A 54 31.26 -13.49 -10.18
C SER A 54 31.58 -13.00 -11.60
N VAL A 55 32.21 -13.84 -12.43
CA VAL A 55 32.51 -13.52 -13.83
C VAL A 55 31.31 -13.85 -14.72
N SER A 56 30.98 -12.90 -15.60
CA SER A 56 29.88 -13.02 -16.55
C SER A 56 30.18 -14.08 -17.63
N ARG A 57 29.13 -14.66 -18.24
CA ARG A 57 29.29 -15.75 -19.23
C ARG A 57 30.26 -15.35 -20.34
N LYS A 58 30.06 -14.16 -20.93
CA LYS A 58 31.09 -13.39 -21.63
C LYS A 58 31.18 -12.08 -20.86
N HIS A 59 32.36 -11.69 -20.41
CA HIS A 59 32.54 -10.58 -19.47
C HIS A 59 33.23 -9.42 -20.16
N VAL A 60 34.38 -9.70 -20.78
CA VAL A 60 35.24 -8.68 -21.37
C VAL A 60 35.90 -9.22 -22.63
N MET A 61 36.23 -8.33 -23.55
CA MET A 61 36.98 -8.60 -24.77
C MET A 61 38.29 -7.83 -24.74
N VAL A 62 39.40 -8.54 -24.92
CA VAL A 62 40.75 -7.95 -25.05
C VAL A 62 41.18 -8.12 -26.51
N ARG A 63 41.41 -7.01 -27.21
CA ARG A 63 41.71 -7.02 -28.65
C ARG A 63 42.89 -6.15 -29.02
N LYS A 64 43.52 -6.47 -30.14
CA LYS A 64 44.70 -5.78 -30.66
C LYS A 64 44.27 -4.64 -31.57
N SER A 65 44.41 -3.42 -31.08
CA SER A 65 44.19 -2.19 -31.84
C SER A 65 45.47 -1.76 -32.57
N GLY A 66 45.37 -0.84 -33.53
CA GLY A 66 46.48 -0.44 -34.40
C GLY A 66 47.71 0.17 -33.69
N ALA A 67 47.59 0.52 -32.41
CA ALA A 67 48.64 1.10 -31.57
C ALA A 67 49.01 0.28 -30.32
N GLY A 68 48.38 -0.88 -30.09
CA GLY A 68 48.58 -1.67 -28.86
C GLY A 68 47.44 -2.63 -28.57
N TRP A 69 47.22 -2.92 -27.29
CA TRP A 69 46.07 -3.71 -26.82
C TRP A 69 45.02 -2.80 -26.18
N ALA A 70 43.75 -3.20 -26.29
CA ALA A 70 42.62 -2.52 -25.67
C ALA A 70 41.62 -3.53 -25.11
N VAL A 71 40.81 -3.08 -24.16
CA VAL A 71 39.85 -3.90 -23.42
C VAL A 71 38.46 -3.25 -23.47
N SER A 72 37.42 -4.06 -23.61
CA SER A 72 36.02 -3.62 -23.71
C SER A 72 35.12 -4.55 -22.89
N ASP A 73 34.33 -3.99 -21.97
CA ASP A 73 33.29 -4.75 -21.27
C ASP A 73 32.17 -5.18 -22.24
N LEU A 74 31.63 -6.39 -22.06
CA LEU A 74 30.63 -6.99 -22.94
C LEU A 74 29.20 -6.94 -22.35
N GLY A 75 28.92 -6.00 -21.46
CA GLY A 75 27.66 -5.93 -20.70
C GLY A 75 27.67 -6.87 -19.50
N SER A 76 28.77 -6.86 -18.75
CA SER A 76 28.97 -7.71 -17.58
C SER A 76 28.13 -7.28 -16.37
N GLY A 77 27.71 -8.23 -15.56
CA GLY A 77 26.84 -7.96 -14.41
C GLY A 77 27.53 -7.27 -13.21
N ASN A 78 28.86 -7.20 -13.19
CA ASN A 78 29.67 -6.61 -12.12
C ASN A 78 30.57 -5.45 -12.60
N GLY A 79 30.60 -5.18 -13.91
CA GLY A 79 31.57 -4.27 -14.53
C GLY A 79 32.96 -4.88 -14.70
N THR A 80 33.78 -4.19 -15.49
CA THR A 80 35.23 -4.41 -15.61
C THR A 80 35.95 -3.22 -14.98
N LEU A 81 36.98 -3.48 -14.17
CA LEU A 81 37.86 -2.44 -13.63
C LEU A 81 39.26 -2.56 -14.28
N ILE A 82 39.96 -1.44 -14.44
CA ILE A 82 41.40 -1.41 -14.73
C ILE A 82 42.09 -0.62 -13.61
N ASN A 83 43.06 -1.23 -12.94
CA ASN A 83 43.81 -0.66 -11.80
C ASN A 83 42.94 -0.14 -10.64
N GLY A 84 41.65 -0.50 -10.60
CA GLY A 84 40.65 -0.05 -9.63
C GLY A 84 39.53 0.83 -10.22
N ASP A 85 39.75 1.45 -11.38
CA ASP A 85 38.79 2.36 -12.02
C ASP A 85 37.86 1.61 -13.00
N ALA A 86 36.57 1.93 -13.00
CA ALA A 86 35.57 1.26 -13.84
C ALA A 86 35.55 1.79 -15.28
N ILE A 87 35.61 0.88 -16.26
CA ILE A 87 35.54 1.24 -17.69
C ILE A 87 34.10 1.17 -18.22
N ASN A 88 33.73 2.17 -19.02
CA ASN A 88 32.42 2.27 -19.68
C ASN A 88 32.53 2.25 -21.22
N GLU A 89 33.75 2.42 -21.75
CA GLU A 89 34.08 2.40 -23.18
C GLU A 89 35.36 1.57 -23.41
N GLU A 90 35.72 1.32 -24.67
CA GLU A 90 36.97 0.64 -25.02
C GLU A 90 38.19 1.43 -24.50
N THR A 91 38.96 0.81 -23.62
CA THR A 91 40.08 1.46 -22.92
C THR A 91 41.40 0.79 -23.33
N PRO A 92 42.46 1.54 -23.69
CA PRO A 92 43.76 0.97 -24.02
C PRO A 92 44.44 0.38 -22.78
N LEU A 93 45.20 -0.70 -22.96
CA LEU A 93 45.97 -1.38 -21.90
C LEU A 93 47.46 -0.99 -21.97
N ALA A 94 48.02 -0.58 -20.84
CA ALA A 94 49.45 -0.37 -20.65
C ALA A 94 50.11 -1.58 -19.99
N ASN A 95 51.38 -1.86 -20.35
CA ASN A 95 52.13 -2.97 -19.76
C ASN A 95 52.26 -2.82 -18.23
N GLY A 96 51.65 -3.74 -17.49
CA GLY A 96 51.63 -3.77 -16.02
C GLY A 96 50.24 -3.57 -15.41
N ASP A 97 49.24 -3.16 -16.20
CA ASP A 97 47.87 -2.92 -15.75
C ASP A 97 47.18 -4.19 -15.22
N VAL A 98 46.30 -4.03 -14.22
CA VAL A 98 45.47 -5.10 -13.66
C VAL A 98 44.02 -4.92 -14.08
N ILE A 99 43.46 -5.92 -14.76
CA ILE A 99 42.06 -5.99 -15.17
C ILE A 99 41.30 -6.83 -14.13
N THR A 100 40.36 -6.23 -13.40
CA THR A 100 39.54 -6.94 -12.40
C THR A 100 38.17 -7.30 -12.98
N LEU A 101 37.80 -8.57 -12.84
CA LEU A 101 36.57 -9.18 -13.35
C LEU A 101 35.89 -9.90 -12.18
N GLY A 102 35.11 -9.17 -11.37
CA GLY A 102 34.52 -9.72 -10.14
C GLY A 102 35.59 -10.09 -9.10
N ASP A 103 35.61 -11.35 -8.65
CA ASP A 103 36.58 -11.91 -7.71
C ASP A 103 37.92 -12.34 -8.38
N THR A 104 38.07 -12.15 -9.70
CA THR A 104 39.27 -12.50 -10.49
C THR A 104 40.06 -11.27 -10.94
N GLU A 105 41.41 -11.33 -10.92
CA GLU A 105 42.31 -10.29 -11.43
C GLU A 105 43.30 -10.83 -12.47
N LEU A 106 43.46 -10.12 -13.59
CA LEU A 106 44.37 -10.44 -14.68
C LEU A 106 45.37 -9.30 -14.91
N ARG A 107 46.67 -9.50 -14.68
CA ARG A 107 47.71 -8.52 -15.06
C ARG A 107 48.08 -8.66 -16.54
N PHE A 108 48.05 -7.56 -17.27
CA PHE A 108 48.50 -7.47 -18.66
C PHE A 108 49.99 -7.16 -18.76
N GLU A 109 50.72 -7.86 -19.63
CA GLU A 109 52.13 -7.61 -19.93
C GLU A 109 52.39 -7.65 -21.45
N ASP A 110 53.00 -6.60 -21.99
CA ASP A 110 53.45 -6.48 -23.38
C ASP A 110 54.93 -6.06 -23.40
N VAL A 111 55.80 -7.05 -23.57
CA VAL A 111 57.26 -6.87 -23.64
C VAL A 111 57.76 -6.34 -24.99
N ALA A 112 56.88 -6.10 -25.98
CA ALA A 112 57.28 -5.57 -27.29
C ALA A 112 57.31 -4.04 -27.36
N ASN A 113 56.43 -3.35 -26.62
CA ASN A 113 56.10 -1.93 -26.85
C ASN A 113 56.65 -0.94 -25.79
N SER A 114 57.50 -1.38 -24.87
CA SER A 114 57.92 -0.64 -23.65
C SER A 114 58.82 0.61 -23.85
N THR A 115 58.72 1.33 -24.96
CA THR A 115 59.70 2.37 -25.36
C THR A 115 59.10 3.70 -25.86
N MET A 116 57.77 3.91 -25.79
CA MET A 116 57.11 5.11 -26.33
C MET A 116 56.45 6.01 -25.26
N MET A 117 57.22 6.98 -24.77
CA MET A 117 56.83 8.28 -24.17
C MET A 117 55.76 8.36 -23.03
N VAL A 118 56.28 8.55 -21.81
CA VAL A 118 55.89 9.54 -20.74
C VAL A 118 54.54 10.29 -20.87
N GLY A 119 53.70 10.41 -19.83
CA GLY A 119 53.81 9.84 -18.47
C GLY A 119 52.94 10.55 -17.41
N ALA A 120 52.91 9.98 -16.19
CA ALA A 120 52.22 10.46 -14.98
C ALA A 120 53.05 10.06 -13.71
N PRO A 121 52.77 10.54 -12.48
CA PRO A 121 53.72 10.49 -11.37
C PRO A 121 53.98 9.09 -10.77
N ALA A 122 55.12 8.97 -10.07
CA ALA A 122 55.74 7.68 -9.75
C ALA A 122 55.01 6.86 -8.65
N PRO A 123 54.96 5.51 -8.78
CA PRO A 123 54.44 4.62 -7.74
C PRO A 123 55.42 4.40 -6.59
N GLY A 124 54.89 4.16 -5.39
CA GLY A 124 55.66 3.81 -4.19
C GLY A 124 56.39 2.44 -4.27
N PRO A 125 57.38 2.19 -3.40
CA PRO A 125 58.25 1.02 -3.49
C PRO A 125 57.54 -0.29 -3.12
N ARG A 126 57.61 -1.29 -4.02
CA ARG A 126 57.09 -2.65 -3.79
C ARG A 126 58.17 -3.59 -3.23
N PRO A 127 57.92 -4.33 -2.14
CA PRO A 127 58.62 -5.58 -1.85
C PRO A 127 58.32 -6.66 -2.90
N ARG A 128 59.20 -7.66 -3.06
CA ARG A 128 59.09 -8.71 -4.11
C ARG A 128 58.43 -10.01 -3.60
N PRO A 129 57.79 -10.82 -4.49
CA PRO A 129 57.04 -12.01 -4.12
C PRO A 129 57.84 -13.33 -4.14
N ALA A 130 57.36 -14.32 -3.39
CA ALA A 130 57.62 -15.76 -3.53
C ALA A 130 56.55 -16.54 -2.72
N ALA A 131 56.00 -17.68 -3.15
CA ALA A 131 56.01 -18.34 -4.46
C ALA A 131 54.77 -19.28 -4.58
N SER A 132 54.51 -19.82 -5.78
CA SER A 132 53.36 -20.69 -6.08
C SER A 132 53.25 -21.97 -5.20
N GLY A 133 52.01 -22.38 -4.89
CA GLY A 133 51.70 -23.47 -3.93
C GLY A 133 50.53 -24.41 -4.29
N SER A 134 50.14 -24.47 -5.56
CA SER A 134 49.32 -25.54 -6.22
C SER A 134 48.17 -26.27 -5.48
N ARG A 135 46.95 -26.10 -6.05
CA ARG A 135 45.94 -27.15 -6.38
C ARG A 135 45.37 -28.11 -5.32
N GLY A 136 44.05 -28.33 -5.41
CA GLY A 136 43.39 -29.52 -4.85
C GLY A 136 42.06 -29.87 -5.54
N ALA A 137 42.08 -30.71 -6.59
CA ALA A 137 40.86 -31.13 -7.30
C ALA A 137 40.97 -32.51 -8.01
N VAL A 138 40.47 -33.58 -7.35
CA VAL A 138 39.92 -34.85 -7.92
C VAL A 138 40.83 -35.66 -8.91
N PRO A 139 40.45 -36.84 -9.50
CA PRO A 139 39.39 -37.84 -9.24
C PRO A 139 40.01 -39.28 -8.97
N PRO A 140 39.31 -40.44 -9.10
CA PRO A 140 39.89 -41.77 -8.79
C PRO A 140 40.60 -42.44 -10.00
N ARG A 141 41.10 -43.67 -9.82
CA ARG A 141 41.76 -44.50 -10.86
C ARG A 141 41.18 -45.92 -10.97
N PRO A 142 40.97 -46.40 -12.21
CA PRO A 142 41.64 -47.63 -12.68
C PRO A 142 42.85 -47.33 -13.59
N GLY A 143 43.58 -48.37 -14.03
CA GLY A 143 44.80 -48.24 -14.85
C GLY A 143 44.64 -48.63 -16.33
N PRO A 144 45.73 -48.58 -17.12
CA PRO A 144 45.96 -49.68 -18.07
C PRO A 144 47.44 -50.12 -18.27
N ARG A 145 47.57 -51.30 -18.91
CA ARG A 145 48.64 -51.81 -19.81
C ARG A 145 49.15 -50.76 -20.83
N VAL A 146 50.25 -50.87 -21.60
CA VAL A 146 51.25 -51.91 -22.06
C VAL A 146 52.54 -51.15 -22.54
N GLU A 147 53.73 -51.66 -22.90
CA GLU A 147 54.46 -52.97 -22.84
C GLU A 147 55.98 -52.72 -23.12
N GLY A 148 56.87 -53.60 -22.67
CA GLY A 148 58.21 -53.85 -23.27
C GLY A 148 59.38 -52.87 -22.96
N GLY A 149 60.64 -53.32 -22.78
CA GLY A 149 61.12 -54.69 -22.51
C GLY A 149 62.54 -55.02 -23.02
N ARG A 150 63.51 -55.23 -22.09
CA ARG A 150 64.69 -56.14 -22.16
C ARG A 150 65.53 -55.97 -20.87
N VAL A 151 65.51 -56.90 -19.91
CA VAL A 151 66.18 -58.23 -19.85
C VAL A 151 67.70 -58.16 -19.60
N ARG A 152 68.09 -58.38 -18.33
CA ARG A 152 69.19 -59.24 -17.80
C ARG A 152 69.44 -58.89 -16.32
N SER A 153 69.73 -59.76 -15.35
CA SER A 153 69.50 -61.20 -15.09
C SER A 153 70.45 -61.59 -13.93
N ALA A 154 69.93 -61.90 -12.75
CA ALA A 154 70.64 -62.66 -11.72
C ALA A 154 69.61 -63.33 -10.79
N ARG A 155 69.92 -64.52 -10.25
CA ARG A 155 69.07 -65.34 -9.38
C ARG A 155 69.97 -66.16 -8.45
N ALA A 156 69.38 -66.70 -7.39
CA ALA A 156 69.92 -67.73 -6.48
C ALA A 156 70.92 -67.23 -5.42
N THR A 157 71.02 -67.84 -4.22
CA THR A 157 70.01 -68.25 -3.19
C THR A 157 70.79 -68.72 -1.95
N ALA A 158 70.19 -68.53 -0.76
CA ALA A 158 70.39 -69.27 0.51
C ALA A 158 71.65 -70.12 0.76
N ALA A 159 72.31 -69.88 1.90
CA ALA A 159 72.89 -70.94 2.75
C ALA A 159 73.05 -70.50 4.23
N THR A 160 73.10 -71.49 5.11
CA THR A 160 73.09 -71.45 6.59
C THR A 160 74.43 -70.98 7.22
N ALA A 161 74.40 -70.54 8.49
CA ALA A 161 75.59 -70.26 9.32
C ALA A 161 76.24 -71.53 9.92
N PRO A 162 77.47 -71.40 10.45
CA PRO A 162 77.74 -71.87 11.82
C PRO A 162 78.52 -70.85 12.69
N THR A 163 79.06 -71.30 13.84
CA THR A 163 79.49 -70.48 14.98
C THR A 163 81.05 -70.42 15.17
N PRO A 164 81.67 -70.55 16.37
CA PRO A 164 82.26 -69.40 17.08
C PRO A 164 83.78 -69.51 17.38
N GLU A 165 84.29 -68.51 18.12
CA GLU A 165 85.65 -68.34 18.68
C GLU A 165 86.83 -68.11 17.71
N GLU A 166 87.58 -67.03 17.98
CA GLU A 166 89.05 -66.98 18.02
C GLU A 166 89.48 -65.71 18.80
N LEU A 167 90.66 -65.70 19.42
CA LEU A 167 90.87 -64.93 20.67
C LEU A 167 92.07 -63.95 20.69
N LYS A 168 91.78 -62.67 20.99
CA LYS A 168 92.62 -61.64 21.66
C LYS A 168 94.17 -61.77 21.61
N LYS A 169 94.88 -60.67 21.24
CA LYS A 169 95.77 -59.91 22.17
C LYS A 169 96.48 -58.68 21.53
N LYS A 170 96.36 -57.52 22.24
CA LYS A 170 97.39 -56.52 22.66
C LYS A 170 98.47 -56.05 21.63
N LYS A 171 98.96 -54.80 21.63
CA LYS A 171 99.18 -53.76 22.67
C LYS A 171 98.86 -52.36 22.07
N LEU A 172 98.25 -51.38 22.75
CA LEU A 172 98.57 -50.71 24.03
C LEU A 172 99.66 -49.60 23.91
N ILE A 173 99.36 -48.56 23.13
CA ILE A 173 99.81 -47.15 23.24
C ILE A 173 98.66 -46.33 22.58
N LYS A 174 98.19 -45.15 23.01
CA LYS A 174 98.69 -44.13 23.96
C LYS A 174 97.58 -43.70 24.94
N LEU A 175 97.82 -43.86 26.25
CA LEU A 175 97.01 -43.19 27.28
C LEU A 175 97.38 -41.70 27.26
N GLY A 176 96.38 -40.81 27.19
CA GLY A 176 96.59 -39.35 27.08
C GLY A 176 95.72 -38.68 26.00
N VAL A 177 95.55 -39.31 24.84
CA VAL A 177 94.63 -38.81 23.79
C VAL A 177 93.17 -38.98 24.21
N ALA A 178 92.83 -40.09 24.88
CA ALA A 178 91.47 -40.41 25.29
C ALA A 178 90.83 -39.33 26.20
N GLY A 179 91.58 -38.73 27.13
CA GLY A 179 91.06 -37.69 28.02
C GLY A 179 90.67 -36.41 27.27
N ALA A 180 91.58 -35.89 26.44
CA ALA A 180 91.31 -34.72 25.60
C ALA A 180 90.17 -34.97 24.60
N VAL A 181 90.10 -36.17 24.01
CA VAL A 181 89.03 -36.56 23.08
C VAL A 181 87.68 -36.70 23.78
N VAL A 182 87.60 -37.26 24.99
CA VAL A 182 86.36 -37.32 25.77
C VAL A 182 85.89 -35.91 26.19
N VAL A 183 86.80 -35.02 26.61
CA VAL A 183 86.44 -33.62 26.93
C VAL A 183 86.00 -32.85 25.68
N LEU A 184 86.66 -33.06 24.53
CA LEU A 184 86.24 -32.47 23.25
C LEU A 184 84.88 -33.01 22.78
N PHE A 185 84.60 -34.31 22.88
CA PHE A 185 83.28 -34.85 22.54
C PHE A 185 82.19 -34.46 23.55
N ALA A 186 82.51 -34.30 24.84
CA ALA A 186 81.58 -33.73 25.81
C ALA A 186 81.28 -32.25 25.52
N GLY A 187 82.31 -31.46 25.19
CA GLY A 187 82.16 -30.06 24.76
C GLY A 187 81.34 -29.93 23.48
N LEU A 188 81.65 -30.70 22.43
CA LEU A 188 80.83 -30.78 21.21
C LEU A 188 79.41 -31.26 21.52
N GLY A 189 79.23 -32.20 22.45
CA GLY A 189 77.93 -32.69 22.88
C GLY A 189 77.09 -31.59 23.51
N VAL A 190 77.65 -30.83 24.45
CA VAL A 190 76.99 -29.67 25.08
C VAL A 190 76.67 -28.59 24.06
N VAL A 191 77.62 -28.21 23.19
CA VAL A 191 77.39 -27.23 22.12
C VAL A 191 76.29 -27.69 21.15
N ARG A 192 76.33 -28.95 20.71
CA ARG A 192 75.32 -29.54 19.80
C ARG A 192 73.94 -29.61 20.45
N MET A 193 73.87 -29.94 21.74
CA MET A 193 72.61 -29.95 22.49
C MET A 193 72.05 -28.52 22.71
N ASN A 194 72.92 -27.52 22.88
CA ASN A 194 72.52 -26.12 22.96
C ASN A 194 72.00 -25.59 21.61
N VAL A 195 72.68 -25.93 20.51
CA VAL A 195 72.22 -25.64 19.14
C VAL A 195 70.90 -26.34 18.84
N GLN A 196 70.72 -27.61 19.25
CA GLN A 196 69.43 -28.30 19.11
C GLN A 196 68.33 -27.64 19.94
N LYS A 197 68.61 -27.14 21.15
CA LYS A 197 67.64 -26.33 21.91
C LYS A 197 67.27 -25.03 21.19
N GLN A 198 68.25 -24.29 20.65
CA GLN A 198 67.99 -23.07 19.89
C GLN A 198 67.20 -23.34 18.60
N GLN A 199 67.52 -24.42 17.88
CA GLN A 199 66.77 -24.85 16.70
C GLN A 199 65.34 -25.29 17.05
N ALA A 200 65.13 -25.94 18.20
CA ALA A 200 63.79 -26.30 18.68
C ALA A 200 62.96 -25.05 19.02
N VAL A 201 63.54 -24.08 19.76
CA VAL A 201 62.87 -22.81 20.09
C VAL A 201 62.52 -22.02 18.82
N ALA A 202 63.46 -21.86 17.89
CA ALA A 202 63.19 -21.16 16.62
C ALA A 202 62.14 -21.89 15.75
N ALA A 203 62.07 -23.23 15.80
CA ALA A 203 61.02 -24.00 15.11
C ALA A 203 59.65 -23.88 15.80
N GLU A 204 59.63 -23.74 17.13
CA GLU A 204 58.42 -23.48 17.93
C GLU A 204 57.88 -22.07 17.64
N GLU A 205 58.74 -21.06 17.66
CA GLU A 205 58.42 -19.66 17.31
C GLU A 205 57.94 -19.53 15.86
N ALA A 206 58.61 -20.19 14.91
CA ALA A 206 58.17 -20.23 13.50
C ALA A 206 56.81 -20.92 13.33
N ARG A 207 56.51 -21.96 14.12
CA ARG A 207 55.18 -22.59 14.18
C ARG A 207 54.13 -21.64 14.75
N GLN A 208 54.42 -20.98 15.87
CA GLN A 208 53.50 -20.03 16.50
C GLN A 208 53.20 -18.85 15.56
N GLY A 209 54.21 -18.29 14.90
CA GLY A 209 54.04 -17.24 13.89
C GLY A 209 53.22 -17.68 12.68
N LYS A 210 53.40 -18.93 12.20
CA LYS A 210 52.58 -19.50 11.11
C LYS A 210 51.12 -19.69 11.55
N ASN A 211 50.89 -20.30 12.71
CA ASN A 211 49.55 -20.52 13.26
C ASN A 211 48.80 -19.20 13.54
N HIS A 212 49.49 -18.18 14.03
CA HIS A 212 48.93 -16.84 14.24
C HIS A 212 48.54 -16.20 12.90
N ARG A 213 49.41 -16.25 11.89
CA ARG A 213 49.11 -15.72 10.54
C ARG A 213 47.95 -16.45 9.86
N GLU A 214 47.80 -17.75 10.11
CA GLU A 214 46.64 -18.54 9.66
C GLU A 214 45.35 -18.16 10.40
N ARG A 215 45.40 -17.90 11.73
CA ARG A 215 44.25 -17.37 12.48
C ARG A 215 43.81 -16.00 11.95
N LEU A 216 44.73 -15.07 11.75
CA LEU A 216 44.42 -13.73 11.22
C LEU A 216 43.78 -13.82 9.82
N GLY A 217 44.30 -14.70 8.96
CA GLY A 217 43.71 -14.98 7.64
C GLY A 217 42.29 -15.55 7.72
N SER A 218 42.05 -16.48 8.66
CA SER A 218 40.71 -17.02 8.91
C SER A 218 39.74 -15.95 9.43
N LEU A 219 40.18 -15.09 10.35
CA LEU A 219 39.37 -14.01 10.93
C LEU A 219 38.97 -12.98 9.85
N PHE A 220 39.90 -12.65 8.95
CA PHE A 220 39.60 -11.77 7.81
C PHE A 220 38.62 -12.41 6.82
N GLN A 221 38.80 -13.69 6.48
CA GLN A 221 37.89 -14.38 5.57
C GLN A 221 36.48 -14.54 6.18
N ASP A 222 36.38 -14.78 7.48
CA ASP A 222 35.12 -14.74 8.23
C ASP A 222 34.45 -13.36 8.13
N ALA A 223 35.19 -12.27 8.33
CA ALA A 223 34.66 -10.92 8.17
C ALA A 223 34.15 -10.66 6.74
N LYS A 224 34.90 -11.10 5.71
CA LYS A 224 34.45 -11.04 4.31
C LYS A 224 33.17 -11.85 4.06
N ASN A 225 33.02 -13.02 4.69
CA ASN A 225 31.80 -13.81 4.60
C ASN A 225 30.60 -13.07 5.23
N LEU A 226 30.79 -12.46 6.40
CA LEU A 226 29.77 -11.65 7.07
C LEU A 226 29.38 -10.40 6.24
N VAL A 227 30.34 -9.77 5.55
CA VAL A 227 30.06 -8.70 4.57
C VAL A 227 29.20 -9.21 3.40
N ARG A 228 29.50 -10.40 2.85
CA ARG A 228 28.67 -11.02 1.79
C ARG A 228 27.25 -11.36 2.26
N GLU A 229 27.08 -11.69 3.54
CA GLU A 229 25.76 -11.88 4.18
C GLU A 229 25.07 -10.55 4.56
N GLY A 230 25.75 -9.40 4.40
CA GLY A 230 25.24 -8.09 4.79
C GLY A 230 25.15 -7.86 6.31
N LYS A 231 25.92 -8.62 7.11
CA LYS A 231 25.98 -8.52 8.58
C LYS A 231 27.07 -7.55 9.01
N TRP A 232 26.90 -6.27 8.69
CA TRP A 232 27.97 -5.28 8.83
C TRP A 232 28.44 -5.05 10.26
N VAL A 233 27.56 -5.20 11.26
CA VAL A 233 27.92 -5.09 12.69
C VAL A 233 28.82 -6.26 13.13
N GLU A 234 28.48 -7.50 12.79
CA GLU A 234 29.30 -8.69 13.10
C GLU A 234 30.63 -8.65 12.33
N ALA A 235 30.61 -8.24 11.06
CA ALA A 235 31.80 -8.06 10.25
C ALA A 235 32.73 -7.01 10.85
N LYS A 236 32.19 -5.84 11.25
CA LYS A 236 32.94 -4.77 11.89
C LYS A 236 33.64 -5.26 13.16
N ALA A 237 32.97 -6.01 14.03
CA ALA A 237 33.58 -6.53 15.24
C ALA A 237 34.80 -7.43 14.96
N LYS A 238 34.73 -8.32 13.96
CA LYS A 238 35.87 -9.15 13.54
C LYS A 238 36.99 -8.34 12.88
N LEU A 239 36.67 -7.25 12.19
CA LEU A 239 37.64 -6.33 11.60
C LEU A 239 38.34 -5.47 12.66
N GLU A 240 37.64 -5.07 13.73
CA GLU A 240 38.23 -4.35 14.88
C GLU A 240 39.12 -5.29 15.73
N GLU A 241 38.72 -6.56 15.95
CA GLU A 241 39.60 -7.60 16.51
C GLU A 241 40.88 -7.73 15.67
N LEU A 242 40.74 -7.91 14.36
CA LEU A 242 41.86 -8.06 13.42
C LEU A 242 42.77 -6.84 13.37
N GLN A 243 42.21 -5.62 13.39
CA GLN A 243 42.98 -4.37 13.45
C GLN A 243 43.73 -4.21 14.78
N SER A 244 43.19 -4.74 15.88
CA SER A 244 43.85 -4.71 17.19
C SER A 244 45.01 -5.70 17.31
N GLU A 245 44.92 -6.88 16.69
CA GLU A 245 46.03 -7.85 16.63
C GLU A 245 47.06 -7.49 15.54
N ALA A 246 46.64 -6.87 14.43
CA ALA A 246 47.50 -6.54 13.29
C ALA A 246 47.10 -5.21 12.61
N PRO A 247 47.57 -4.05 13.10
CA PRO A 247 47.18 -2.73 12.58
C PRO A 247 47.48 -2.49 11.09
N GLU A 248 48.51 -3.15 10.54
CA GLU A 248 48.92 -3.06 9.13
C GLU A 248 48.35 -4.19 8.25
N TYR A 249 47.33 -4.93 8.71
CA TYR A 249 46.75 -6.02 7.92
C TYR A 249 46.03 -5.47 6.66
N PRO A 250 46.40 -5.91 5.43
CA PRO A 250 45.87 -5.33 4.19
C PRO A 250 44.34 -5.38 4.07
N GLY A 251 43.73 -4.28 3.62
CA GLY A 251 42.30 -4.17 3.32
C GLY A 251 41.36 -3.99 4.52
N VAL A 252 41.84 -4.11 5.77
CA VAL A 252 40.98 -4.00 6.96
C VAL A 252 40.40 -2.60 7.13
N ALA A 253 41.23 -1.57 6.90
CA ALA A 253 40.80 -0.17 6.95
C ALA A 253 39.67 0.14 5.95
N ASP A 254 39.75 -0.41 4.73
CA ASP A 254 38.75 -0.21 3.69
C ASP A 254 37.42 -0.87 4.07
N TYR A 255 37.46 -2.13 4.51
CA TYR A 255 36.25 -2.84 4.98
C TYR A 255 35.62 -2.16 6.22
N LEU A 256 36.41 -1.59 7.13
CA LEU A 256 35.91 -0.77 8.24
C LEU A 256 35.26 0.53 7.72
N GLY A 257 35.86 1.18 6.72
CA GLY A 257 35.31 2.36 6.05
C GLY A 257 34.02 2.07 5.24
N HIS A 258 33.83 0.83 4.76
CA HIS A 258 32.55 0.37 4.24
C HIS A 258 31.54 0.12 5.36
N ALA A 259 31.90 -0.65 6.40
CA ALA A 259 31.00 -0.94 7.52
C ALA A 259 30.49 0.33 8.23
N ALA A 260 31.33 1.35 8.41
CA ALA A 260 30.96 2.63 8.99
C ALA A 260 29.89 3.39 8.17
N ARG A 261 29.82 3.17 6.85
CA ARG A 261 28.80 3.74 5.95
C ARG A 261 27.54 2.87 5.88
N GLU A 262 27.72 1.54 5.86
CA GLU A 262 26.64 0.58 5.61
C GLU A 262 25.82 0.20 6.86
N ILE A 263 26.39 0.24 8.07
CA ILE A 263 25.66 -0.06 9.32
C ILE A 263 24.43 0.86 9.50
N PRO A 264 24.52 2.20 9.39
CA PRO A 264 23.35 3.07 9.50
C PRO A 264 22.28 2.83 8.42
N VAL A 265 22.67 2.31 7.25
CA VAL A 265 21.73 1.92 6.18
C VAL A 265 21.02 0.63 6.57
N GLN A 266 21.75 -0.37 7.07
CA GLN A 266 21.21 -1.63 7.56
C GLN A 266 20.23 -1.44 8.73
N GLU A 267 20.54 -0.56 9.68
CA GLU A 267 19.66 -0.22 10.81
C GLU A 267 18.32 0.37 10.32
N LYS A 268 18.39 1.42 9.48
CA LYS A 268 17.19 2.06 8.89
C LYS A 268 16.36 1.08 8.05
N LEU A 269 17.02 0.25 7.24
CA LEU A 269 16.38 -0.77 6.43
C LEU A 269 15.67 -1.83 7.28
N THR A 270 16.25 -2.23 8.41
CA THR A 270 15.65 -3.16 9.37
C THR A 270 14.43 -2.53 10.04
N ALA A 271 14.56 -1.30 10.55
CA ALA A 271 13.45 -0.55 11.13
C ALA A 271 12.31 -0.28 10.12
N ALA A 272 12.63 -0.08 8.84
CA ALA A 272 11.63 0.06 7.78
C ALA A 272 10.86 -1.24 7.51
N LYS A 273 11.55 -2.39 7.47
CA LYS A 273 10.92 -3.72 7.36
C LYS A 273 9.99 -4.00 8.55
N GLU A 274 10.38 -3.61 9.76
CA GLU A 274 9.50 -3.68 10.93
C GLU A 274 8.27 -2.75 10.83
N ALA A 275 8.45 -1.52 10.38
CA ALA A 275 7.37 -0.56 10.19
C ALA A 275 6.34 -1.07 9.16
N LEU A 276 6.81 -1.68 8.06
CA LEU A 276 5.95 -2.37 7.09
C LEU A 276 5.15 -3.51 7.73
N ALA A 277 5.78 -4.36 8.55
CA ALA A 277 5.10 -5.44 9.26
C ALA A 277 4.02 -4.93 10.24
N LYS A 278 4.21 -3.71 10.78
CA LYS A 278 3.26 -3.01 11.66
C LYS A 278 2.19 -2.19 10.89
N LYS A 279 2.24 -2.19 9.55
CA LYS A 279 1.43 -1.33 8.63
C LYS A 279 1.65 0.19 8.83
N GLU A 280 2.80 0.59 9.38
CA GLU A 280 3.22 1.99 9.59
C GLU A 280 3.91 2.53 8.31
N LEU A 281 3.14 2.79 7.24
CA LEU A 281 3.69 3.09 5.91
C LEU A 281 4.54 4.36 5.90
N GLY A 282 4.05 5.46 6.49
CA GLY A 282 4.75 6.75 6.49
C GLY A 282 6.11 6.67 7.18
N LYS A 283 6.19 5.87 8.24
CA LYS A 283 7.43 5.59 8.97
C LYS A 283 8.38 4.71 8.14
N ALA A 284 7.88 3.69 7.45
CA ALA A 284 8.68 2.88 6.53
C ALA A 284 9.24 3.72 5.36
N GLY A 285 8.41 4.58 4.76
CA GLY A 285 8.80 5.48 3.67
C GLY A 285 9.86 6.50 4.09
N THR A 286 9.64 7.19 5.21
CA THR A 286 10.63 8.15 5.75
C THR A 286 11.95 7.47 6.15
N LEU A 287 11.91 6.28 6.75
CA LEU A 287 13.13 5.51 7.03
C LEU A 287 13.88 5.13 5.74
N LEU A 288 13.20 4.60 4.72
CA LEU A 288 13.82 4.24 3.43
C LEU A 288 14.33 5.46 2.65
N ALA A 289 13.66 6.61 2.72
CA ALA A 289 14.16 7.86 2.15
C ALA A 289 15.42 8.34 2.88
N SER A 290 15.45 8.22 4.21
CA SER A 290 16.62 8.58 5.02
C SER A 290 17.79 7.58 4.93
N ALA A 291 17.58 6.39 4.35
CA ALA A 291 18.60 5.35 4.23
C ALA A 291 19.69 5.69 3.20
N GLY A 292 19.40 6.57 2.24
CA GLY A 292 20.33 6.94 1.18
C GLY A 292 20.54 5.84 0.14
N GLU A 293 21.62 5.95 -0.61
CA GLU A 293 22.05 4.94 -1.58
C GLU A 293 23.20 4.11 -1.00
N SER A 294 23.14 2.79 -1.21
CA SER A 294 24.13 1.82 -0.77
C SER A 294 24.48 0.91 -1.93
N GLN A 295 25.77 0.72 -2.17
CA GLN A 295 26.28 -0.13 -3.23
C GLN A 295 26.10 -1.61 -2.91
N PHE A 296 26.12 -1.98 -1.62
CA PHE A 296 26.05 -3.37 -1.15
C PHE A 296 24.62 -3.83 -0.79
N LEU A 297 23.75 -2.91 -0.34
CA LEU A 297 22.38 -3.20 0.08
C LEU A 297 21.33 -2.80 -0.97
N TYR A 298 21.75 -2.35 -2.16
CA TYR A 298 20.90 -1.87 -3.26
C TYR A 298 19.63 -2.71 -3.49
N GLU A 299 19.77 -4.03 -3.71
CA GLU A 299 18.60 -4.89 -3.98
C GLU A 299 17.73 -5.11 -2.75
N GLN A 300 18.27 -5.09 -1.53
CA GLN A 300 17.45 -5.13 -0.32
C GLN A 300 16.65 -3.84 -0.12
N VAL A 301 17.27 -2.68 -0.39
CA VAL A 301 16.58 -1.38 -0.35
C VAL A 301 15.48 -1.33 -1.40
N ASN A 302 15.77 -1.74 -2.64
CA ASN A 302 14.81 -1.66 -3.74
C ASN A 302 13.71 -2.72 -3.71
N SER A 303 13.94 -3.90 -3.13
CA SER A 303 12.87 -4.86 -2.81
C SER A 303 11.99 -4.37 -1.65
N THR A 304 12.56 -3.73 -0.64
CA THR A 304 11.77 -3.13 0.46
C THR A 304 10.96 -1.91 -0.02
N LYS A 305 11.49 -1.09 -0.94
CA LYS A 305 10.72 -0.03 -1.63
C LYS A 305 9.56 -0.59 -2.47
N ARG A 306 9.75 -1.69 -3.19
CA ARG A 306 8.68 -2.40 -3.93
C ARG A 306 7.58 -2.88 -2.97
N ALA A 307 7.95 -3.57 -1.88
CA ALA A 307 7.00 -4.02 -0.86
C ALA A 307 6.23 -2.87 -0.18
N LEU A 308 6.87 -1.72 0.04
CA LEU A 308 6.20 -0.51 0.54
C LEU A 308 5.14 0.01 -0.44
N SER A 309 5.42 -0.02 -1.76
CA SER A 309 4.44 0.36 -2.79
C SER A 309 3.24 -0.58 -2.82
N GLU A 310 3.49 -1.89 -2.87
CA GLU A 310 2.43 -2.93 -2.87
C GLU A 310 1.55 -2.87 -1.60
N ALA A 311 2.17 -2.53 -0.46
CA ALA A 311 1.45 -2.28 0.79
C ALA A 311 0.60 -1.01 0.72
N ALA A 312 1.11 0.10 0.14
CA ALA A 312 0.34 1.33 -0.05
C ALA A 312 -0.84 1.16 -1.02
N ASP A 313 -0.67 0.41 -2.13
CA ASP A 313 -1.76 0.04 -3.03
C ASP A 313 -2.86 -0.75 -2.30
N THR A 314 -2.45 -1.69 -1.45
CA THR A 314 -3.35 -2.53 -0.65
C THR A 314 -4.09 -1.72 0.42
N ARG A 315 -3.39 -0.79 1.07
CA ARG A 315 -3.92 0.11 2.09
C ARG A 315 -4.83 1.19 1.49
N THR A 316 -4.58 1.61 0.24
CA THR A 316 -5.49 2.47 -0.54
C THR A 316 -6.80 1.76 -0.84
N ARG A 317 -6.78 0.46 -1.18
CA ARG A 317 -7.99 -0.35 -1.36
C ARG A 317 -8.75 -0.54 -0.03
N GLU A 318 -8.04 -0.75 1.08
CA GLU A 318 -8.62 -0.78 2.45
C GLU A 318 -9.32 0.56 2.76
N ALA A 319 -8.65 1.70 2.52
CA ALA A 319 -9.20 3.03 2.77
C ALA A 319 -10.39 3.39 1.87
N ARG A 320 -10.40 2.97 0.60
CA ARG A 320 -11.56 3.11 -0.30
C ARG A 320 -12.78 2.40 0.29
N LYS A 321 -12.63 1.12 0.67
CA LYS A 321 -13.71 0.34 1.26
C LYS A 321 -14.23 0.99 2.56
N LEU A 322 -13.34 1.48 3.41
CA LEU A 322 -13.71 2.17 4.66
C LEU A 322 -14.46 3.48 4.41
N LEU A 323 -14.13 4.21 3.35
CA LEU A 323 -14.88 5.40 2.91
C LEU A 323 -16.29 5.01 2.44
N ASP A 324 -16.40 3.96 1.62
CA ASP A 324 -17.68 3.43 1.11
C ASP A 324 -18.56 2.87 2.27
N GLU A 325 -17.95 2.31 3.31
CA GLU A 325 -18.58 1.87 4.56
C GLU A 325 -18.81 3.02 5.57
N ASN A 326 -18.56 4.28 5.18
CA ASN A 326 -18.71 5.50 5.99
C ASN A 326 -17.88 5.52 7.30
N GLN A 327 -16.80 4.75 7.37
CA GLN A 327 -15.81 4.75 8.46
C GLN A 327 -14.74 5.85 8.20
N LEU A 328 -15.23 7.09 8.11
CA LEU A 328 -14.49 8.23 7.56
C LEU A 328 -13.14 8.48 8.23
N ASP A 329 -13.09 8.46 9.56
CA ASP A 329 -11.87 8.77 10.32
C ASP A 329 -10.79 7.70 10.12
N MET A 330 -11.18 6.44 9.92
CA MET A 330 -10.27 5.34 9.59
C MET A 330 -9.77 5.45 8.14
N ALA A 331 -10.65 5.75 7.18
CA ALA A 331 -10.25 5.99 5.80
C ALA A 331 -9.28 7.18 5.67
N LYS A 332 -9.52 8.26 6.43
CA LYS A 332 -8.63 9.41 6.52
C LYS A 332 -7.28 9.05 7.14
N ALA A 333 -7.25 8.41 8.31
CA ALA A 333 -6.00 8.07 9.00
C ALA A 333 -5.08 7.15 8.18
N ILE A 334 -5.65 6.18 7.45
CA ILE A 334 -4.87 5.29 6.56
C ILE A 334 -4.30 6.07 5.37
N THR A 335 -5.04 7.02 4.82
CA THR A 335 -4.54 7.83 3.70
C THR A 335 -3.52 8.89 4.12
N GLU A 336 -3.58 9.41 5.34
CA GLU A 336 -2.50 10.24 5.90
C GLU A 336 -1.18 9.44 6.04
N ASP A 337 -1.24 8.21 6.56
CA ASP A 337 -0.09 7.30 6.65
C ASP A 337 0.51 6.97 5.26
N ILE A 338 -0.34 6.72 4.25
CA ILE A 338 0.10 6.53 2.86
C ILE A 338 0.79 7.79 2.32
N LEU A 339 0.20 8.98 2.52
CA LEU A 339 0.69 10.23 1.95
C LEU A 339 2.00 10.72 2.59
N VAL A 340 2.32 10.30 3.82
CA VAL A 340 3.65 10.53 4.42
C VAL A 340 4.73 9.69 3.71
N ALA A 341 4.41 8.49 3.22
CA ALA A 341 5.34 7.67 2.43
C ALA A 341 5.40 8.07 0.95
N PHE A 342 4.24 8.41 0.38
CA PHE A 342 4.06 8.72 -1.04
C PHE A 342 3.25 10.01 -1.22
N PRO A 343 3.88 11.19 -1.10
CA PRO A 343 3.18 12.48 -1.17
C PRO A 343 2.37 12.70 -2.47
N GLU A 344 2.70 12.01 -3.56
CA GLU A 344 1.99 12.10 -4.85
C GLU A 344 1.07 10.90 -5.17
N HIS A 345 0.67 10.11 -4.16
CA HIS A 345 -0.26 9.00 -4.35
C HIS A 345 -1.69 9.49 -4.62
N ARG A 346 -2.02 9.72 -5.91
CA ARG A 346 -3.29 10.29 -6.40
C ARG A 346 -4.55 9.76 -5.71
N ASP A 347 -4.72 8.44 -5.64
CA ASP A 347 -5.94 7.85 -5.09
C ASP A 347 -6.06 8.03 -3.57
N ALA A 348 -4.92 8.06 -2.86
CA ALA A 348 -4.88 8.36 -1.43
C ALA A 348 -5.21 9.84 -1.16
N LYS A 349 -4.72 10.80 -1.99
CA LYS A 349 -5.15 12.20 -1.93
C LYS A 349 -6.67 12.32 -2.07
N LEU A 350 -7.24 11.71 -3.10
CA LEU A 350 -8.67 11.78 -3.38
C LEU A 350 -9.52 11.16 -2.25
N ILE A 351 -9.15 10.00 -1.72
CA ILE A 351 -9.84 9.38 -0.58
C ILE A 351 -9.71 10.24 0.68
N ASN A 352 -8.54 10.84 0.92
CA ASN A 352 -8.30 11.71 2.07
C ASN A 352 -9.18 12.97 2.02
N GLU A 353 -9.21 13.66 0.89
CA GLU A 353 -10.04 14.84 0.65
C GLU A 353 -11.53 14.51 0.78
N GLN A 354 -11.97 13.37 0.22
CA GLN A 354 -13.35 12.88 0.34
C GLN A 354 -13.72 12.60 1.80
N ALA A 355 -12.86 11.90 2.54
CA ALA A 355 -13.08 11.62 3.97
C ALA A 355 -13.09 12.90 4.81
N ALA A 356 -12.15 13.83 4.57
CA ALA A 356 -12.07 15.11 5.28
C ALA A 356 -13.30 16.00 5.04
N GLN A 357 -13.79 16.11 3.80
CA GLN A 357 -15.01 16.83 3.48
C GLN A 357 -16.24 16.19 4.14
N ALA A 358 -16.34 14.85 4.12
CA ALA A 358 -17.43 14.12 4.78
C ALA A 358 -17.41 14.29 6.31
N ILE A 359 -16.22 14.30 6.94
CA ILE A 359 -16.03 14.59 8.36
C ILE A 359 -16.50 16.02 8.69
N ILE A 360 -16.11 17.03 7.89
CA ILE A 360 -16.59 18.40 8.06
C ILE A 360 -18.12 18.46 7.99
N VAL A 361 -18.75 17.79 7.02
CA VAL A 361 -20.22 17.75 6.87
C VAL A 361 -20.92 16.99 8.01
N ARG A 362 -20.28 15.95 8.56
CA ARG A 362 -20.77 15.19 9.72
C ARG A 362 -20.73 16.02 11.00
N ASP A 363 -19.62 16.72 11.23
CA ASP A 363 -19.30 17.36 12.51
C ASP A 363 -19.71 18.84 12.56
N THR A 364 -20.01 19.47 11.42
CA THR A 364 -20.64 20.80 11.38
C THR A 364 -22.03 20.76 12.01
N PRO A 365 -22.29 21.52 13.11
CA PRO A 365 -23.62 21.58 13.69
C PRO A 365 -24.62 22.13 12.68
N ARG A 366 -25.71 21.38 12.42
CA ARG A 366 -26.78 21.87 11.54
C ARG A 366 -27.30 23.20 12.10
N PRO A 367 -27.41 24.27 11.29
CA PRO A 367 -27.87 25.56 11.78
C PRO A 367 -29.28 25.39 12.35
N VAL A 368 -29.46 25.84 13.60
CA VAL A 368 -30.78 25.86 14.23
C VAL A 368 -31.61 26.89 13.49
N VAL A 369 -32.47 26.41 12.58
CA VAL A 369 -33.47 27.23 11.91
C VAL A 369 -34.46 27.72 12.96
N GLN A 370 -34.20 28.90 13.52
CA GLN A 370 -35.16 29.59 14.36
C GLN A 370 -36.38 29.89 13.47
N GLY A 371 -37.47 29.16 13.71
CA GLY A 371 -38.74 29.44 13.05
C GLY A 371 -39.20 30.88 13.34
N PRO A 372 -40.11 31.44 12.53
CA PRO A 372 -40.69 32.74 12.81
C PRO A 372 -41.26 32.75 14.23
N ALA A 373 -41.00 33.83 14.98
CA ALA A 373 -41.35 33.91 16.39
C ALA A 373 -42.82 33.50 16.65
N PRO A 374 -43.09 32.67 17.68
CA PRO A 374 -44.41 32.07 17.89
C PRO A 374 -45.47 33.17 18.00
N LYS A 375 -46.58 33.03 17.27
CA LYS A 375 -47.51 34.13 17.09
C LYS A 375 -48.22 34.40 18.43
N PRO A 376 -48.30 35.65 18.93
CA PRO A 376 -48.76 35.91 20.30
C PRO A 376 -50.16 35.39 20.67
N TRP A 377 -51.00 35.06 19.68
CA TRP A 377 -52.33 34.47 19.88
C TRP A 377 -52.39 32.94 19.78
N GLU A 378 -51.34 32.25 19.31
CA GLU A 378 -51.35 30.78 19.13
C GLU A 378 -51.61 30.03 20.45
N PRO A 379 -50.98 30.38 21.58
CA PRO A 379 -51.31 29.75 22.87
C PRO A 379 -52.77 29.95 23.31
N ALA A 380 -53.43 31.04 22.88
CA ALA A 380 -54.85 31.25 23.16
C ALA A 380 -55.75 30.39 22.27
N VAL A 381 -55.38 30.21 21.00
CA VAL A 381 -56.08 29.30 20.08
C VAL A 381 -56.00 27.86 20.57
N ASP A 382 -54.86 27.45 21.15
CA ASP A 382 -54.73 26.12 21.76
C ASP A 382 -55.60 25.97 23.02
N ARG A 383 -55.57 26.92 23.96
CA ARG A 383 -56.50 26.91 25.12
C ARG A 383 -57.97 26.84 24.69
N PHE A 384 -58.36 27.63 23.69
CA PHE A 384 -59.71 27.61 23.12
C PHE A 384 -60.04 26.25 22.48
N ARG A 385 -59.14 25.69 21.67
CA ARG A 385 -59.28 24.38 21.04
C ARG A 385 -59.48 23.26 22.07
N ASP A 386 -58.81 23.37 23.22
CA ASP A 386 -58.93 22.46 24.35
C ASP A 386 -60.15 22.70 25.27
N GLY A 387 -60.93 23.77 25.05
CA GLY A 387 -62.13 24.12 25.82
C GLY A 387 -61.92 25.17 26.93
N ASP A 388 -60.69 25.61 27.18
CA ASP A 388 -60.37 26.66 28.14
C ASP A 388 -60.57 28.06 27.52
N MET A 389 -61.83 28.46 27.41
CA MET A 389 -62.22 29.77 26.90
C MET A 389 -61.73 30.93 27.80
N SER A 390 -61.66 30.69 29.11
CA SER A 390 -61.12 31.63 30.12
C SER A 390 -59.64 31.95 29.90
N GLY A 391 -58.79 30.93 29.80
CA GLY A 391 -57.37 31.09 29.54
C GLY A 391 -57.08 31.65 28.16
N ALA A 392 -57.89 31.28 27.15
CA ALA A 392 -57.83 31.90 25.83
C ALA A 392 -58.05 33.42 25.89
N VAL A 393 -59.12 33.87 26.56
CA VAL A 393 -59.42 35.30 26.75
C VAL A 393 -58.31 36.00 27.56
N ALA A 394 -57.78 35.37 28.61
CA ALA A 394 -56.69 35.94 29.42
C ALA A 394 -55.41 36.19 28.59
N ILE A 395 -55.00 35.22 27.77
CA ILE A 395 -53.83 35.35 26.88
C ILE A 395 -54.08 36.43 25.82
N LEU A 396 -55.29 36.47 25.23
CA LEU A 396 -55.63 37.46 24.21
C LEU A 396 -55.66 38.89 24.75
N ASN A 397 -56.18 39.09 25.97
CA ASN A 397 -56.12 40.38 26.66
C ASN A 397 -54.67 40.85 26.90
N ALA A 398 -53.75 39.93 27.20
CA ALA A 398 -52.33 40.27 27.38
C ALA A 398 -51.64 40.70 26.06
N CYS A 399 -52.12 40.27 24.89
CA CYS A 399 -51.52 40.58 23.59
C CYS A 399 -52.33 41.53 22.67
N MET A 400 -53.57 41.89 23.02
CA MET A 400 -54.44 42.76 22.21
C MET A 400 -53.89 44.18 21.98
N ALA A 401 -53.10 44.69 22.93
CA ALA A 401 -52.42 45.98 22.80
C ALA A 401 -51.16 45.92 21.90
N ARG A 402 -50.63 44.71 21.65
CA ARG A 402 -49.39 44.49 20.88
C ARG A 402 -49.65 44.06 19.43
N THR A 403 -50.78 43.41 19.14
CA THR A 403 -51.14 43.00 17.78
C THR A 403 -52.64 43.18 17.49
N PRO A 404 -53.02 43.72 16.30
CA PRO A 404 -54.41 43.77 15.87
C PRO A 404 -55.07 42.38 15.78
N GLN A 405 -54.28 41.34 15.49
CA GLN A 405 -54.76 39.97 15.38
C GLN A 405 -55.22 39.40 16.73
N CYS A 406 -54.53 39.69 17.84
CA CYS A 406 -55.04 39.33 19.17
C CYS A 406 -56.39 40.00 19.47
N LYS A 407 -56.58 41.27 19.09
CA LYS A 407 -57.88 41.97 19.22
C LYS A 407 -58.98 41.32 18.35
N LYS A 408 -58.66 40.87 17.14
CA LYS A 408 -59.58 40.14 16.26
C LYS A 408 -60.01 38.80 16.88
N VAL A 409 -59.04 37.97 17.27
CA VAL A 409 -59.32 36.64 17.86
C VAL A 409 -60.06 36.77 19.19
N LEU A 410 -59.77 37.78 20.01
CA LEU A 410 -60.53 38.09 21.23
C LEU A 410 -62.02 38.34 20.93
N GLY A 411 -62.32 39.14 19.91
CA GLY A 411 -63.70 39.38 19.46
C GLY A 411 -64.41 38.09 19.02
N GLN A 412 -63.73 37.25 18.24
CA GLN A 412 -64.27 35.98 17.76
C GLN A 412 -64.52 34.98 18.90
N VAL A 413 -63.58 34.83 19.85
CA VAL A 413 -63.73 33.99 21.05
C VAL A 413 -64.87 34.49 21.94
N THR A 414 -65.02 35.82 22.08
CA THR A 414 -66.11 36.42 22.88
C THR A 414 -67.48 36.20 22.23
N GLU A 415 -67.58 36.39 20.90
CA GLU A 415 -68.82 36.13 20.14
C GLU A 415 -69.20 34.64 20.22
N PHE A 416 -68.22 33.74 20.02
CA PHE A 416 -68.41 32.30 20.16
C PHE A 416 -68.90 31.93 21.57
N GLY A 417 -68.30 32.49 22.61
CA GLY A 417 -68.68 32.22 24.00
C GLY A 417 -70.10 32.67 24.33
N ASN A 418 -70.55 33.80 23.78
CA ASN A 418 -71.92 34.28 23.98
C ASN A 418 -72.96 33.43 23.25
N LEU A 419 -72.63 32.87 22.09
CA LEU A 419 -73.48 31.89 21.39
C LEU A 419 -73.46 30.54 22.13
N TYR A 420 -72.30 30.03 22.54
CA TYR A 420 -72.14 28.74 23.19
C TYR A 420 -72.83 28.66 24.57
N LYS A 421 -72.82 29.76 25.35
CA LYS A 421 -73.64 29.90 26.58
C LYS A 421 -75.14 29.72 26.35
N ARG A 422 -75.62 29.97 25.13
CA ARG A 422 -77.02 29.86 24.71
C ARG A 422 -77.24 28.73 23.69
N LEU A 423 -76.32 27.75 23.63
CA LEU A 423 -76.37 26.61 22.72
C LEU A 423 -77.72 25.86 22.79
N GLU A 424 -78.40 25.94 23.93
CA GLU A 424 -79.75 25.43 24.15
C GLU A 424 -80.78 26.05 23.17
N ASP A 425 -80.76 27.37 23.00
CA ASP A 425 -81.75 28.19 22.29
C ASP A 425 -81.40 28.48 20.81
N LEU A 426 -80.21 28.07 20.33
CA LEU A 426 -79.74 28.51 19.02
C LEU A 426 -80.55 27.91 17.87
N ASP A 427 -81.03 28.77 16.98
CA ASP A 427 -81.57 28.35 15.69
C ASP A 427 -80.45 27.84 14.76
N ALA A 428 -80.86 27.28 13.61
CA ALA A 428 -79.94 26.78 12.59
C ALA A 428 -78.88 27.79 12.14
N ARG A 429 -79.19 29.10 12.14
CA ARG A 429 -78.25 30.17 11.75
C ARG A 429 -77.26 30.46 12.87
N GLY A 430 -77.73 30.53 14.12
CA GLY A 430 -76.90 30.66 15.31
C GLY A 430 -75.87 29.53 15.43
N LEU A 431 -76.30 28.29 15.15
CA LEU A 431 -75.43 27.11 15.12
C LEU A 431 -74.38 27.19 13.99
N SER A 432 -74.78 27.50 12.76
CA SER A 432 -73.83 27.72 11.65
C SER A 432 -72.83 28.86 11.94
N LYS A 433 -73.28 29.95 12.57
CA LYS A 433 -72.41 31.08 12.96
C LYS A 433 -71.43 30.68 14.06
N LEU A 434 -71.87 29.96 15.09
CA LEU A 434 -71.02 29.39 16.14
C LEU A 434 -69.93 28.49 15.53
N MET A 435 -70.29 27.61 14.59
CA MET A 435 -69.33 26.77 13.87
C MET A 435 -68.34 27.56 13.00
N SER A 436 -68.79 28.62 12.33
CA SER A 436 -67.90 29.47 11.52
C SER A 436 -66.85 30.19 12.39
N LEU A 437 -67.24 30.63 13.59
CA LEU A 437 -66.32 31.26 14.54
C LEU A 437 -65.27 30.28 15.06
N ASP A 438 -65.66 29.05 15.40
CA ASP A 438 -64.68 28.02 15.79
C ASP A 438 -63.67 27.75 14.67
N LYS A 439 -64.14 27.62 13.43
CA LYS A 439 -63.28 27.42 12.25
C LYS A 439 -62.29 28.58 12.09
N ASP A 440 -62.76 29.81 12.20
CA ASP A 440 -61.92 31.01 12.04
C ASP A 440 -60.89 31.17 13.17
N ILE A 441 -61.24 30.80 14.41
CA ILE A 441 -60.33 30.86 15.58
C ILE A 441 -59.28 29.76 15.48
N THR A 442 -59.69 28.52 15.15
CA THR A 442 -58.84 27.32 15.18
C THR A 442 -58.05 27.05 13.90
N GLY A 443 -58.26 27.85 12.84
CA GLY A 443 -57.73 27.55 11.50
C GLY A 443 -58.33 26.26 10.89
N GLY A 444 -59.53 25.86 11.33
CA GLY A 444 -60.23 24.65 10.86
C GLY A 444 -59.91 23.36 11.61
N ARG A 445 -59.26 23.41 12.79
CA ARG A 445 -59.07 22.26 13.68
C ARG A 445 -60.11 22.28 14.82
N PRO A 446 -61.29 21.63 14.66
CA PRO A 446 -62.45 21.91 15.50
C PRO A 446 -62.21 21.68 16.99
N SER A 447 -62.59 22.65 17.82
CA SER A 447 -62.45 22.58 19.28
C SER A 447 -63.31 21.48 19.90
N LYS A 448 -63.05 21.14 21.17
CA LYS A 448 -63.94 20.25 21.94
C LYS A 448 -65.36 20.82 22.05
N MET A 449 -65.49 22.13 22.20
CA MET A 449 -66.78 22.83 22.27
C MET A 449 -67.55 22.74 20.96
N ALA A 450 -66.88 22.98 19.82
CA ALA A 450 -67.51 22.91 18.51
C ALA A 450 -67.90 21.48 18.08
N ARG A 451 -67.23 20.44 18.57
CA ARG A 451 -67.68 19.05 18.39
C ARG A 451 -69.01 18.80 19.11
N ASN A 452 -69.11 19.20 20.37
CA ASN A 452 -70.34 19.06 21.15
C ASN A 452 -71.51 19.86 20.53
N ALA A 453 -71.24 21.10 20.08
CA ALA A 453 -72.22 21.90 19.35
C ALA A 453 -72.55 21.31 17.97
N GLY A 454 -71.58 20.68 17.31
CA GLY A 454 -71.73 19.99 16.02
C GLY A 454 -72.73 18.84 16.09
N THR A 455 -72.62 17.94 17.08
CA THR A 455 -73.60 16.84 17.27
C THR A 455 -75.02 17.36 17.51
N ARG A 456 -75.18 18.46 18.28
CA ARG A 456 -76.49 19.14 18.46
C ARG A 456 -77.00 19.72 17.14
N ALA A 457 -76.15 20.43 16.41
CA ALA A 457 -76.50 21.04 15.14
C ALA A 457 -76.87 19.99 14.08
N ALA A 458 -76.11 18.89 13.99
CA ALA A 458 -76.41 17.76 13.12
C ALA A 458 -77.79 17.15 13.44
N THR A 459 -78.12 16.98 14.73
CA THR A 459 -79.45 16.50 15.17
C THR A 459 -80.57 17.44 14.72
N ILE A 460 -80.37 18.76 14.82
CA ILE A 460 -81.37 19.77 14.42
C ILE A 460 -81.52 19.83 12.90
N PHE A 461 -80.41 19.86 12.16
CA PHE A 461 -80.41 19.83 10.70
C PHE A 461 -81.02 18.52 10.16
N TYR A 462 -80.72 17.38 10.77
CA TYR A 462 -81.32 16.08 10.40
C TYR A 462 -82.83 16.06 10.61
N LYS A 463 -83.34 16.58 11.75
CA LYS A 463 -84.80 16.74 11.97
C LYS A 463 -85.45 17.67 10.95
N GLY A 464 -84.74 18.72 10.53
CA GLY A 464 -85.17 19.57 9.42
C GLY A 464 -85.19 18.81 8.08
N ALA A 465 -84.17 17.99 7.81
CA ALA A 465 -84.02 17.25 6.57
C ALA A 465 -85.08 16.14 6.41
N THR A 466 -85.40 15.40 7.48
CA THR A 466 -86.48 14.39 7.47
C THR A 466 -87.84 15.03 7.22
N ALA A 467 -88.14 16.15 7.89
CA ALA A 467 -89.37 16.91 7.66
C ALA A 467 -89.45 17.47 6.23
N ALA A 468 -88.36 18.03 5.71
CA ALA A 468 -88.30 18.52 4.33
C ALA A 468 -88.46 17.38 3.30
N LYS A 469 -87.84 16.21 3.52
CA LYS A 469 -87.99 15.01 2.68
C LYS A 469 -89.43 14.51 2.67
N ALA A 470 -90.08 14.46 3.83
CA ALA A 470 -91.49 14.06 3.95
C ALA A 470 -92.44 15.05 3.26
N ALA A 471 -92.14 16.34 3.31
CA ALA A 471 -92.91 17.40 2.64
C ALA A 471 -92.55 17.60 1.14
N GLY A 472 -91.74 16.72 0.53
CA GLY A 472 -91.33 16.82 -0.88
C GLY A 472 -90.38 17.98 -1.20
N GLN A 473 -89.83 18.67 -0.21
CA GLN A 473 -88.97 19.84 -0.38
C GLN A 473 -87.51 19.42 -0.65
N TRP A 474 -87.26 18.77 -1.80
CA TRP A 474 -86.00 18.07 -2.09
C TRP A 474 -84.73 18.92 -1.90
N SER A 475 -84.70 20.14 -2.43
CA SER A 475 -83.58 21.08 -2.29
C SER A 475 -83.28 21.39 -0.82
N ARG A 476 -84.32 21.55 -0.01
CA ARG A 476 -84.20 21.81 1.44
C ARG A 476 -83.79 20.56 2.21
N ALA A 477 -84.23 19.37 1.80
CA ALA A 477 -83.80 18.11 2.37
C ALA A 477 -82.31 17.85 2.09
N MET A 478 -81.84 18.13 0.86
CA MET A 478 -80.42 18.05 0.49
C MET A 478 -79.57 19.08 1.25
N ASP A 479 -79.99 20.35 1.28
CA ASP A 479 -79.31 21.43 2.00
C ASP A 479 -79.15 21.12 3.50
N TYR A 480 -80.23 20.72 4.17
CA TYR A 480 -80.19 20.37 5.59
C TYR A 480 -79.39 19.09 5.85
N SER A 481 -79.46 18.05 5.01
CA SER A 481 -78.59 16.88 5.17
C SER A 481 -77.10 17.20 4.99
N ARG A 482 -76.74 18.07 4.03
CA ARG A 482 -75.35 18.55 3.88
C ARG A 482 -74.89 19.36 5.09
N LYS A 483 -75.74 20.22 5.64
CA LYS A 483 -75.46 20.97 6.87
C LYS A 483 -75.33 20.07 8.11
N ALA A 484 -76.09 18.98 8.17
CA ALA A 484 -75.91 17.97 9.21
C ALA A 484 -74.54 17.28 9.12
N LEU A 485 -74.10 16.87 7.92
CA LEU A 485 -72.76 16.28 7.73
C LEU A 485 -71.61 17.29 7.86
N GLN A 486 -71.85 18.57 7.61
CA GLN A 486 -70.90 19.63 7.90
C GLN A 486 -70.72 19.82 9.42
N ALA A 487 -71.78 19.58 10.21
CA ALA A 487 -71.79 19.67 11.66
C ALA A 487 -71.23 18.43 12.36
N ASP A 488 -71.56 17.24 11.84
CA ASP A 488 -71.03 15.94 12.27
C ASP A 488 -70.83 15.03 11.03
N PRO A 489 -69.59 14.89 10.53
CA PRO A 489 -69.28 14.04 9.38
C PRO A 489 -69.60 12.55 9.60
N GLY A 490 -69.80 12.10 10.84
CA GLY A 490 -70.20 10.73 11.17
C GLY A 490 -71.71 10.49 11.19
N HIS A 491 -72.54 11.52 10.96
CA HIS A 491 -73.98 11.46 11.20
C HIS A 491 -74.74 10.60 10.17
N ALA A 492 -74.74 9.28 10.39
CA ALA A 492 -75.26 8.26 9.48
C ALA A 492 -76.67 8.53 8.91
N GLY A 493 -77.60 9.06 9.71
CA GLY A 493 -78.95 9.39 9.23
C GLY A 493 -78.96 10.46 8.13
N ALA A 494 -78.00 11.39 8.14
CA ALA A 494 -77.88 12.43 7.12
C ALA A 494 -77.20 11.88 5.85
N THR A 495 -76.18 11.03 6.01
CA THR A 495 -75.59 10.24 4.92
C THR A 495 -76.65 9.43 4.18
N ASN A 496 -77.53 8.74 4.92
CA ASN A 496 -78.60 7.93 4.35
C ASN A 496 -79.57 8.79 3.52
N ILE A 497 -80.02 9.95 4.03
CA ILE A 497 -80.90 10.85 3.25
C ILE A 497 -80.22 11.31 1.95
N ILE A 498 -78.92 11.63 1.96
CA ILE A 498 -78.21 12.02 0.73
C ILE A 498 -78.16 10.85 -0.27
N SER A 499 -77.87 9.63 0.20
CA SER A 499 -77.85 8.43 -0.65
C SER A 499 -79.24 8.12 -1.24
N GLU A 500 -80.31 8.22 -0.44
CA GLU A 500 -81.69 8.05 -0.89
C GLU A 500 -82.10 9.12 -1.92
N LEU A 501 -81.72 10.39 -1.70
CA LEU A 501 -82.00 11.48 -2.64
C LEU A 501 -81.22 11.29 -3.95
N LYS A 502 -79.94 10.92 -3.91
CA LYS A 502 -79.15 10.60 -5.12
C LYS A 502 -79.73 9.40 -5.89
N ALA A 503 -80.15 8.34 -5.20
CA ALA A 503 -80.80 7.19 -5.84
C ALA A 503 -82.12 7.61 -6.54
N LYS A 504 -82.99 8.32 -5.83
CA LYS A 504 -84.24 8.84 -6.40
C LYS A 504 -83.98 9.80 -7.57
N ALA A 505 -82.95 10.65 -7.47
CA ALA A 505 -82.57 11.58 -8.53
C ALA A 505 -82.20 10.85 -9.83
N LYS A 506 -81.47 9.74 -9.75
CA LYS A 506 -81.15 8.88 -10.90
C LYS A 506 -82.43 8.32 -11.54
N ASP A 507 -83.36 7.80 -10.75
CA ASP A 507 -84.60 7.23 -11.28
C ASP A 507 -85.51 8.30 -11.94
N VAL A 508 -85.63 9.47 -11.30
CA VAL A 508 -86.38 10.62 -11.85
C VAL A 508 -85.70 11.18 -13.10
N TYR A 509 -84.36 11.19 -13.16
CA TYR A 509 -83.61 11.57 -14.36
C TYR A 509 -83.91 10.63 -15.53
N LEU A 510 -83.94 9.31 -15.32
CA LEU A 510 -84.25 8.35 -16.37
C LEU A 510 -85.68 8.53 -16.90
N GLN A 511 -86.67 8.76 -16.02
CA GLN A 511 -88.04 9.09 -16.43
C GLN A 511 -88.12 10.39 -17.25
N ALA A 512 -87.43 11.44 -16.78
CA ALA A 512 -87.37 12.72 -17.49
C ALA A 512 -86.73 12.55 -18.88
N TYR A 513 -85.67 11.75 -18.97
CA TYR A 513 -84.93 11.49 -20.20
C TYR A 513 -85.74 10.66 -21.22
N SER A 514 -86.64 9.77 -20.79
CA SER A 514 -87.57 9.08 -21.69
C SER A 514 -88.72 9.96 -22.19
N LEU A 515 -89.10 11.01 -21.44
CA LEU A 515 -90.20 11.92 -21.80
C LEU A 515 -89.74 13.15 -22.61
N LYS A 516 -88.46 13.53 -22.51
CA LYS A 516 -87.90 14.82 -23.00
C LYS A 516 -88.27 15.21 -24.45
N ASP A 517 -88.42 14.23 -25.36
CA ASP A 517 -88.65 14.46 -26.79
C ASP A 517 -90.14 14.34 -27.19
N GLY A 518 -90.98 13.72 -26.35
CA GLY A 518 -92.40 13.46 -26.65
C GLY A 518 -93.40 14.18 -25.73
N SER A 519 -92.96 14.56 -24.53
CA SER A 519 -93.73 15.31 -23.53
C SER A 519 -92.81 16.24 -22.73
N PRO A 520 -92.20 17.26 -23.36
CA PRO A 520 -91.19 18.12 -22.74
C PRO A 520 -91.71 18.87 -21.50
N GLU A 521 -93.00 19.24 -21.49
CA GLU A 521 -93.71 19.81 -20.35
C GLU A 521 -93.79 18.89 -19.12
N GLU A 522 -93.84 17.57 -19.30
CA GLU A 522 -93.74 16.60 -18.21
C GLU A 522 -92.28 16.31 -17.81
N ALA A 523 -91.35 16.40 -18.75
CA ALA A 523 -89.93 16.16 -18.51
C ALA A 523 -89.25 17.30 -17.73
N LEU A 524 -89.56 18.55 -18.05
CA LEU A 524 -88.98 19.75 -17.42
C LEU A 524 -89.09 19.78 -15.88
N PRO A 525 -90.26 19.57 -15.24
CA PRO A 525 -90.36 19.55 -13.79
C PRO A 525 -89.56 18.39 -13.17
N LYS A 526 -89.53 17.21 -13.82
CA LYS A 526 -88.71 16.07 -13.37
C LYS A 526 -87.23 16.43 -13.37
N PHE A 527 -86.69 17.07 -14.42
CA PHE A 527 -85.30 17.51 -14.42
C PHE A 527 -84.99 18.57 -13.33
N LYS A 528 -85.93 19.47 -13.03
CA LYS A 528 -85.79 20.42 -11.90
C LYS A 528 -85.72 19.69 -10.55
N ASP A 529 -86.52 18.64 -10.37
CA ASP A 529 -86.46 17.76 -9.19
C ASP A 529 -85.10 17.05 -9.05
N VAL A 530 -84.49 16.58 -10.14
CA VAL A 530 -83.14 15.96 -10.11
C VAL A 530 -82.08 16.95 -9.62
N VAL A 531 -82.09 18.19 -10.15
CA VAL A 531 -81.19 19.27 -9.71
C VAL A 531 -81.40 19.58 -8.22
N ALA A 532 -82.64 19.55 -7.74
CA ALA A 532 -82.98 19.76 -6.33
C ALA A 532 -82.58 18.58 -5.41
N MET A 533 -82.55 17.35 -5.92
CA MET A 533 -82.16 16.14 -5.17
C MET A 533 -80.65 15.86 -5.15
N THR A 534 -79.83 16.62 -5.87
CA THR A 534 -78.39 16.34 -6.05
C THR A 534 -77.50 17.51 -5.65
N PRO A 535 -76.28 17.25 -5.11
CA PRO A 535 -75.28 18.30 -4.92
C PRO A 535 -74.54 18.60 -6.25
N PRO A 536 -73.88 19.77 -6.41
CA PRO A 536 -73.24 20.17 -7.68
C PRO A 536 -72.08 19.28 -8.14
N ASP A 537 -71.51 18.48 -7.24
CA ASP A 537 -70.49 17.46 -7.50
C ASP A 537 -71.04 16.14 -8.07
N ASP A 538 -72.36 16.02 -8.27
CA ASP A 538 -73.02 14.81 -8.78
C ASP A 538 -73.19 14.80 -10.31
N GLU A 539 -72.91 13.65 -10.93
CA GLU A 539 -73.04 13.44 -12.38
C GLU A 539 -74.44 13.78 -12.92
N TYR A 540 -75.49 13.50 -12.15
CA TYR A 540 -76.87 13.76 -12.57
C TYR A 540 -77.27 15.25 -12.40
N HIS A 541 -76.56 16.02 -11.57
CA HIS A 541 -76.85 17.43 -11.33
C HIS A 541 -76.65 18.27 -12.61
N GLU A 542 -75.43 18.27 -13.15
CA GLU A 542 -75.08 19.04 -14.35
C GLU A 542 -75.78 18.50 -15.61
N LYS A 543 -76.00 17.18 -15.69
CA LYS A 543 -76.81 16.58 -16.77
C LYS A 543 -78.26 17.06 -16.74
N ALA A 544 -78.92 17.05 -15.57
CA ALA A 544 -80.30 17.51 -15.44
C ALA A 544 -80.42 19.02 -15.68
N LYS A 545 -79.52 19.82 -15.11
CA LYS A 545 -79.41 21.27 -15.31
C LYS A 545 -79.30 21.63 -16.79
N THR A 546 -78.46 20.92 -17.55
CA THR A 546 -78.34 21.07 -19.01
C THR A 546 -79.68 20.84 -19.74
N TRP A 547 -80.51 19.90 -19.27
CA TRP A 547 -81.85 19.69 -19.83
C TRP A 547 -82.88 20.72 -19.35
N VAL A 548 -82.80 21.21 -18.10
CA VAL A 548 -83.61 22.34 -17.63
C VAL A 548 -83.35 23.59 -18.48
N GLU A 549 -82.09 23.90 -18.79
CA GLU A 549 -81.71 25.05 -19.63
C GLU A 549 -82.14 24.92 -21.09
N LYS A 550 -82.28 23.70 -21.61
CA LYS A 550 -82.77 23.42 -22.98
C LYS A 550 -84.29 23.45 -23.08
N LEU A 551 -84.99 22.90 -22.08
CA LEU A 551 -86.45 22.79 -22.04
C LEU A 551 -87.15 24.01 -21.40
N SER A 552 -86.38 25.04 -21.01
CA SER A 552 -86.92 26.34 -20.55
C SER A 552 -86.67 27.48 -21.56
N ARG A 553 -86.45 27.13 -22.84
CA ARG A 553 -86.28 28.05 -23.98
C ARG A 553 -87.36 27.77 -25.01
#